data_AF-A0A7W4WAC7-F1
#
_entry.id   AF-A0A7W4WAC7-F1
#
_cell.length_a   1.000
_cell.length_b   1.000
_cell.length_c   1.000
_cell.angle_alpha   90.00
_cell.angle_beta   90.00
_cell.angle_gamma   90.00
#
_symmetry.space_group_name_H-M   'P 1'
#
loop_
_entity.id
_entity.type
_entity.pdbx_description
1 polymer ?
#
loop_
_entity_poly.entity_id
_entity_poly.type
_entity_poly.pdbx_seq_one_letter_code
_entity_poly.pdbx_strand_id
1 'polypeptide(L)'
;MIDSEVVFAVATSIILAMEYPDDPDLRLPSESTDTYAFAGDLEISAAHGVNARSTNPDLWNNTQAAIASDSNLVLSQSIQSDVADIYYFTTPETSSTGVFNGSRLVLNPGGDGTMSAKLDESAFNWSLGESGVSFEGLELISSDAHPWDGDLGKSVHEQTVTRINNLRWLSLGKLSDVLLLDIESYTHYPDGEYPDTSPVVSLTTGTALKSENRVNATKILQLGVDYSVPRSVTTGVVSSPVDGTGASLEVHASKISFSGSPGQGGTASVTVESYNGDGTLITSEENASWMIAADGSLQISYANGDSANLVFLSENQEIASVNLKTTQSAGVFTRNSFLLLKEEPSWTVLSAPGIYRYPFSFFEPLNHFWFEVNDNGTALTVSTYDMDENGTLEDSEYSVMPGLWLINGEGNMLIRRYRYNFGGFCTPTSWDPADNDECVLYHEREWNLHQISSDDGYWIHHYHRFFYDWQRENMSDPTVSGHIFSFGSIDNRPQYKTNMRPVKVPPNLLP
;
A
#
# COMPACT_ATOMS: atom_id res chain seq x y z
N MET A 1 16.65 -1.46 -6.22
CA MET A 1 17.31 -0.67 -5.15
C MET A 1 16.76 -1.18 -3.84
N ILE A 2 17.60 -1.48 -2.86
CA ILE A 2 17.11 -1.88 -1.53
C ILE A 2 16.72 -0.60 -0.80
N ASP A 3 15.59 -0.64 -0.09
CA ASP A 3 15.13 0.48 0.72
C ASP A 3 16.11 0.80 1.85
N SER A 4 16.38 2.07 2.10
CA SER A 4 17.36 2.48 3.10
C SER A 4 16.96 2.12 4.52
N GLU A 5 15.67 2.08 4.83
CA GLU A 5 15.15 1.67 6.13
C GLU A 5 15.39 0.18 6.38
N VAL A 6 15.27 -0.65 5.34
CA VAL A 6 15.66 -2.07 5.39
C VAL A 6 17.15 -2.19 5.70
N VAL A 7 18.00 -1.40 5.04
CA VAL A 7 19.46 -1.40 5.30
C VAL A 7 19.76 -1.01 6.75
N PHE A 8 19.10 0.02 7.28
CA PHE A 8 19.25 0.44 8.67
C PHE A 8 18.75 -0.60 9.67
N ALA A 9 17.62 -1.25 9.40
CA ALA A 9 17.11 -2.32 10.23
C ALA A 9 18.08 -3.52 10.27
N VAL A 10 18.59 -3.96 9.12
CA VAL A 10 19.61 -5.01 9.05
C VAL A 10 20.88 -4.62 9.81
N ALA A 11 21.37 -3.39 9.63
CA ALA A 11 22.55 -2.90 10.35
C ALA A 11 22.33 -2.88 11.87
N THR A 12 21.13 -2.49 12.31
CA THR A 12 20.74 -2.50 13.73
C THR A 12 20.76 -3.91 14.30
N SER A 13 20.11 -4.85 13.61
CA SER A 13 20.13 -6.27 13.97
C SER A 13 21.54 -6.83 14.07
N ILE A 14 22.45 -6.47 13.14
CA ILE A 14 23.85 -6.92 13.19
C ILE A 14 24.58 -6.39 14.43
N ILE A 15 24.42 -5.11 14.75
CA ILE A 15 25.06 -4.53 15.95
C ILE A 15 24.53 -5.21 17.22
N LEU A 16 23.22 -5.37 17.34
CA LEU A 16 22.61 -6.06 18.49
C LEU A 16 23.11 -7.50 18.60
N ALA A 17 23.20 -8.23 17.49
CA ALA A 17 23.71 -9.60 17.48
C ALA A 17 25.19 -9.71 17.88
N MET A 18 25.99 -8.68 17.58
CA MET A 18 27.41 -8.62 17.95
C MET A 18 27.63 -8.21 19.41
N GLU A 19 26.83 -7.29 19.92
CA GLU A 19 26.94 -6.78 21.29
C GLU A 19 26.29 -7.70 22.33
N TYR A 20 25.25 -8.45 21.93
CA TYR A 20 24.47 -9.33 22.80
C TYR A 20 24.45 -10.78 22.29
N PRO A 21 25.61 -11.45 22.10
CA PRO A 21 25.68 -12.79 21.51
C PRO A 21 25.08 -13.90 22.39
N ASP A 22 24.91 -13.64 23.69
CA ASP A 22 24.35 -14.59 24.66
C ASP A 22 22.83 -14.44 24.83
N ASP A 23 22.23 -13.37 24.31
CA ASP A 23 20.79 -13.15 24.36
C ASP A 23 20.12 -13.93 23.22
N PRO A 24 19.20 -14.87 23.52
CA PRO A 24 18.58 -15.69 22.49
C PRO A 24 17.76 -14.90 21.47
N ASP A 25 17.23 -13.74 21.84
CA ASP A 25 16.36 -12.91 21.00
C ASP A 25 17.16 -11.92 20.15
N LEU A 26 18.37 -11.58 20.57
CA LEU A 26 19.24 -10.61 19.89
C LEU A 26 20.42 -11.25 19.15
N ARG A 27 20.89 -12.43 19.55
CA ARG A 27 22.02 -13.11 18.89
C ARG A 27 21.73 -13.43 17.42
N LEU A 28 22.82 -13.63 16.67
CA LEU A 28 22.72 -14.03 15.26
C LEU A 28 21.95 -15.37 15.14
N PRO A 29 20.94 -15.47 14.24
CA PRO A 29 20.22 -16.72 14.01
C PRO A 29 21.16 -17.86 13.61
N SER A 30 20.88 -19.06 14.09
CA SER A 30 21.72 -20.24 13.89
C SER A 30 21.86 -20.68 12.42
N GLU A 31 20.87 -20.29 11.61
CA GLU A 31 20.76 -20.48 10.18
C GLU A 31 21.75 -19.60 9.40
N SER A 32 22.19 -18.48 10.01
CA SER A 32 23.19 -17.58 9.43
C SER A 32 24.59 -17.95 9.88
N THR A 33 25.46 -18.28 8.93
CA THR A 33 26.86 -18.67 9.23
C THR A 33 27.71 -17.50 9.70
N ASP A 34 27.36 -16.27 9.29
CA ASP A 34 27.99 -15.01 9.66
C ASP A 34 27.04 -13.83 9.37
N THR A 35 27.49 -12.61 9.66
CA THR A 35 26.70 -11.38 9.44
C THR A 35 26.50 -11.06 7.96
N TYR A 36 27.34 -11.57 7.05
CA TYR A 36 27.17 -11.39 5.61
C TYR A 36 26.06 -12.31 5.07
N ALA A 37 26.03 -13.58 5.50
CA ALA A 37 24.95 -14.51 5.20
C ALA A 37 23.61 -14.00 5.76
N PHE A 38 23.62 -13.48 6.99
CA PHE A 38 22.45 -12.83 7.60
C PHE A 38 21.96 -11.66 6.75
N ALA A 39 22.82 -10.68 6.45
CA ALA A 39 22.45 -9.51 5.65
C ALA A 39 21.98 -9.85 4.23
N GLY A 40 22.45 -10.98 3.68
CA GLY A 40 22.05 -11.48 2.36
C GLY A 40 20.69 -12.18 2.34
N ASP A 41 20.18 -12.61 3.50
CA ASP A 41 18.88 -13.25 3.65
C ASP A 41 17.89 -12.29 4.32
N LEU A 42 17.09 -11.63 3.48
CA LEU A 42 16.13 -10.63 3.94
C LEU A 42 14.98 -11.23 4.76
N GLU A 43 14.64 -12.50 4.57
CA GLU A 43 13.57 -13.14 5.34
C GLU A 43 14.06 -13.43 6.78
N ILE A 44 15.26 -13.98 6.92
CA ILE A 44 15.90 -14.21 8.23
C ILE A 44 16.18 -12.88 8.94
N SER A 45 16.75 -11.90 8.23
CA SER A 45 17.05 -10.60 8.80
C SER A 45 15.80 -9.84 9.24
N ALA A 46 14.72 -9.91 8.47
CA ALA A 46 13.45 -9.30 8.82
C ALA A 46 12.87 -9.90 10.10
N ALA A 47 12.77 -11.25 10.16
CA ALA A 47 12.21 -11.94 11.31
C ALA A 47 12.99 -11.62 12.60
N HIS A 48 14.33 -11.63 12.52
CA HIS A 48 15.18 -11.23 13.64
C HIS A 48 14.99 -9.76 14.05
N GLY A 49 14.99 -8.84 13.08
CA GLY A 49 14.85 -7.41 13.36
C GLY A 49 13.49 -7.04 13.96
N VAL A 50 12.40 -7.64 13.48
CA VAL A 50 11.06 -7.42 14.04
C VAL A 50 10.96 -7.96 15.46
N ASN A 51 11.49 -9.16 15.73
CA ASN A 51 11.55 -9.71 17.08
C ASN A 51 12.36 -8.82 18.03
N ALA A 52 13.56 -8.39 17.61
CA ALA A 52 14.40 -7.49 18.41
C ALA A 52 13.72 -6.14 18.68
N ARG A 53 13.00 -5.58 17.69
CA ARG A 53 12.26 -4.32 17.85
C ARG A 53 11.07 -4.46 18.80
N SER A 54 10.30 -5.54 18.73
CA SER A 54 9.13 -5.74 19.61
C SER A 54 9.55 -6.05 21.04
N THR A 55 10.53 -6.93 21.23
CA THR A 55 11.00 -7.32 22.57
C THR A 55 11.86 -6.25 23.26
N ASN A 56 12.61 -5.45 22.49
CA ASN A 56 13.58 -4.48 23.01
C ASN A 56 13.51 -3.11 22.28
N PRO A 57 12.35 -2.42 22.30
CA PRO A 57 12.12 -1.23 21.46
C PRO A 57 13.06 -0.06 21.78
N ASP A 58 13.34 0.20 23.07
CA ASP A 58 14.25 1.28 23.47
C ASP A 58 15.69 1.01 23.02
N LEU A 59 16.14 -0.24 23.17
CA LEU A 59 17.49 -0.64 22.76
C LEU A 59 17.63 -0.56 21.23
N TRP A 60 16.61 -1.03 20.50
CA TRP A 60 16.54 -0.91 19.04
C TRP A 60 16.67 0.54 18.58
N ASN A 61 15.81 1.43 19.11
CA ASN A 61 15.79 2.85 18.74
C ASN A 61 17.10 3.57 19.10
N ASN A 62 17.67 3.29 20.27
CA ASN A 62 18.96 3.85 20.68
C ASN A 62 20.11 3.37 19.79
N THR A 63 20.07 2.10 19.35
CA THR A 63 21.07 1.53 18.44
C THR A 63 20.98 2.17 17.06
N GLN A 64 19.77 2.36 16.53
CA GLN A 64 19.56 3.10 15.27
C GLN A 64 20.09 4.53 15.35
N ALA A 65 19.80 5.24 16.44
CA ALA A 65 20.29 6.59 16.66
C ALA A 65 21.84 6.61 16.76
N ALA A 66 22.44 5.63 17.44
CA ALA A 66 23.89 5.49 17.52
C ALA A 66 24.51 5.28 16.12
N ILE A 67 23.95 4.37 15.31
CA ILE A 67 24.38 4.14 13.92
C ILE A 67 24.31 5.43 13.10
N ALA A 68 23.18 6.13 13.16
CA ALA A 68 22.97 7.37 12.40
C ALA A 68 23.94 8.50 12.80
N SER A 69 24.47 8.47 14.03
CA SER A 69 25.42 9.45 14.55
C SER A 69 26.89 9.08 14.37
N ASP A 70 27.20 7.80 14.12
CA ASP A 70 28.58 7.32 13.98
C ASP A 70 29.10 7.57 12.56
N SER A 71 30.01 8.54 12.43
CA SER A 71 30.66 8.89 11.17
C SER A 71 31.47 7.76 10.52
N ASN A 72 31.80 6.69 11.25
CA ASN A 72 32.46 5.51 10.69
C ASN A 72 31.47 4.53 10.06
N LEU A 73 30.20 4.55 10.48
CA LEU A 73 29.13 3.69 9.98
C LEU A 73 28.29 4.39 8.92
N VAL A 74 28.04 5.69 9.11
CA VAL A 74 27.23 6.52 8.23
C VAL A 74 28.02 7.76 7.81
N LEU A 75 28.39 7.80 6.53
CA LEU A 75 29.11 8.93 5.95
C LEU A 75 28.13 9.99 5.45
N SER A 76 27.70 10.90 6.34
CA SER A 76 26.94 12.09 5.93
C SER A 76 27.74 12.89 4.90
N GLN A 77 27.16 13.12 3.72
CA GLN A 77 27.85 13.83 2.66
C GLN A 77 27.90 15.34 2.93
N SER A 78 29.06 15.98 2.79
CA SER A 78 29.13 17.44 2.84
C SER A 78 28.42 18.03 1.63
N ILE A 79 27.35 18.78 1.85
CA ILE A 79 26.57 19.38 0.76
C ILE A 79 27.29 20.64 0.29
N GLN A 80 27.95 20.59 -0.86
CA GLN A 80 28.77 21.71 -1.34
C GLN A 80 28.03 22.69 -2.27
N SER A 81 26.88 22.32 -2.88
CA SER A 81 25.90 23.27 -3.44
C SER A 81 24.72 22.57 -4.12
N ASP A 82 23.55 23.19 -3.98
CA ASP A 82 22.24 22.96 -4.61
C ASP A 82 21.51 21.64 -4.29
N VAL A 83 20.67 21.70 -3.26
CA VAL A 83 19.72 20.64 -2.86
C VAL A 83 18.30 20.93 -3.33
N ALA A 84 18.09 22.02 -4.07
CA ALA A 84 16.78 22.36 -4.60
C ALA A 84 16.40 21.35 -5.68
N ASP A 85 15.37 20.55 -5.42
CA ASP A 85 14.88 19.51 -6.33
C ASP A 85 13.44 19.11 -5.93
N ILE A 86 12.87 18.18 -6.69
CA ILE A 86 11.66 17.45 -6.35
C ILE A 86 12.06 16.02 -5.99
N TYR A 87 11.70 15.61 -4.79
CA TYR A 87 11.95 14.31 -4.21
C TYR A 87 10.65 13.51 -4.11
N TYR A 88 10.65 12.28 -4.63
CA TYR A 88 9.54 11.33 -4.58
C TYR A 88 9.91 10.18 -3.65
N PHE A 89 9.25 10.09 -2.49
CA PHE A 89 9.53 9.05 -1.50
C PHE A 89 8.91 7.72 -1.93
N THR A 90 9.70 6.65 -1.95
CA THR A 90 9.27 5.32 -2.42
C THR A 90 9.29 4.23 -1.35
N THR A 91 9.43 4.61 -0.09
CA THR A 91 9.46 3.70 1.06
C THR A 91 8.15 2.90 1.18
N PRO A 92 8.17 1.61 1.58
CA PRO A 92 6.97 0.80 1.77
C PRO A 92 5.99 1.39 2.80
N GLU A 93 4.68 1.19 2.63
CA GLU A 93 3.66 1.73 3.56
C GLU A 93 3.75 1.13 4.97
N THR A 94 4.25 -0.10 5.10
CA THR A 94 4.43 -0.82 6.38
C THR A 94 5.70 -0.44 7.14
N SER A 95 6.53 0.45 6.59
CA SER A 95 7.78 0.87 7.23
C SER A 95 7.56 1.97 8.26
N SER A 96 8.54 2.29 9.12
CA SER A 96 8.45 3.42 10.05
C SER A 96 8.39 4.77 9.32
N THR A 97 8.96 4.87 8.12
CA THR A 97 8.72 5.98 7.18
C THR A 97 7.50 5.80 6.29
N GLY A 98 6.66 4.79 6.52
CA GLY A 98 5.48 4.51 5.69
C GLY A 98 4.54 5.71 5.55
N VAL A 99 4.53 6.60 6.56
CA VAL A 99 3.87 7.91 6.51
C VAL A 99 4.28 8.77 5.32
N PHE A 100 5.52 8.65 4.85
CA PHE A 100 6.05 9.37 3.71
C PHE A 100 5.91 8.61 2.40
N ASN A 101 5.41 7.37 2.38
CA ASN A 101 5.19 6.62 1.14
C ASN A 101 4.38 7.46 0.15
N GLY A 102 4.94 7.70 -1.04
CA GLY A 102 4.27 8.45 -2.09
C GLY A 102 4.22 9.95 -1.86
N SER A 103 4.82 10.45 -0.79
CA SER A 103 4.98 11.87 -0.56
C SER A 103 5.91 12.50 -1.58
N ARG A 104 5.64 13.76 -1.88
CA ARG A 104 6.41 14.58 -2.82
C ARG A 104 6.92 15.81 -2.08
N LEU A 105 8.23 15.91 -1.91
CA LEU A 105 8.90 17.07 -1.32
C LEU A 105 9.48 17.94 -2.44
N VAL A 106 9.14 19.22 -2.44
CA VAL A 106 9.67 20.23 -3.36
C VAL A 106 10.51 21.21 -2.56
N LEU A 107 11.81 21.28 -2.84
CA LEU A 107 12.72 22.28 -2.28
C LEU A 107 13.00 23.32 -3.36
N ASN A 108 12.43 24.53 -3.23
CA ASN A 108 12.70 25.61 -4.17
C ASN A 108 14.03 26.30 -3.83
N PRO A 109 14.80 26.78 -4.83
CA PRO A 109 16.07 27.49 -4.58
C PRO A 109 15.97 28.73 -3.70
N GLY A 110 14.75 29.27 -3.51
CA GLY A 110 14.47 30.43 -2.66
C GLY A 110 14.46 30.15 -1.15
N GLY A 111 14.59 28.89 -0.73
CA GLY A 111 14.45 28.51 0.68
C GLY A 111 13.00 28.31 1.12
N ASP A 112 12.07 28.16 0.17
CA ASP A 112 10.69 27.77 0.38
C ASP A 112 10.42 26.39 -0.23
N GLY A 113 9.32 25.76 0.13
CA GLY A 113 8.99 24.44 -0.38
C GLY A 113 7.58 23.99 -0.05
N THR A 114 7.22 22.85 -0.63
CA THR A 114 5.97 22.16 -0.32
C THR A 114 6.21 20.67 -0.16
N MET A 115 5.49 20.04 0.76
CA MET A 115 5.43 18.60 0.89
C MET A 115 3.98 18.18 0.77
N SER A 116 3.67 17.42 -0.27
CA SER A 116 2.35 16.81 -0.47
C SER A 116 2.43 15.34 -0.03
N ALA A 117 1.44 14.87 0.74
CA ALA A 117 1.31 13.50 1.23
C ALA A 117 -0.09 12.92 0.95
N LYS A 118 -0.37 11.72 1.48
CA LYS A 118 -1.63 10.97 1.27
C LYS A 118 -2.87 11.69 1.79
N LEU A 119 -2.73 12.48 2.86
CA LEU A 119 -3.84 13.14 3.55
C LEU A 119 -3.77 14.67 3.51
N ASP A 120 -2.58 15.23 3.28
CA ASP A 120 -2.33 16.65 3.52
C ASP A 120 -1.21 17.23 2.63
N GLU A 121 -1.15 18.55 2.53
CA GLU A 121 -0.08 19.30 1.88
C GLU A 121 0.35 20.48 2.75
N SER A 122 1.64 20.54 3.07
CA SER A 122 2.23 21.63 3.85
C SER A 122 3.21 22.46 3.04
N ALA A 123 3.05 23.78 3.12
CA ALA A 123 4.07 24.73 2.70
C ALA A 123 5.03 25.02 3.86
N PHE A 124 6.31 25.24 3.57
CA PHE A 124 7.32 25.47 4.59
C PHE A 124 8.44 26.37 4.07
N ASN A 125 9.25 26.89 4.99
CA ASN A 125 10.55 27.46 4.67
C ASN A 125 11.66 26.48 5.09
N TRP A 126 12.81 26.58 4.44
CA TRP A 126 13.95 25.74 4.71
C TRP A 126 15.26 26.50 4.57
N SER A 127 16.27 26.06 5.32
CA SER A 127 17.61 26.63 5.28
C SER A 127 18.67 25.53 5.21
N LEU A 128 19.71 25.76 4.42
CA LEU A 128 20.84 24.84 4.31
C LEU A 128 21.86 25.14 5.40
N GLY A 129 22.11 24.15 6.27
CA GLY A 129 23.18 24.15 7.25
C GLY A 129 24.35 23.23 6.84
N GLU A 130 25.35 23.11 7.72
CA GLU A 130 26.51 22.25 7.48
C GLU A 130 26.16 20.75 7.41
N SER A 131 25.10 20.34 8.11
CA SER A 131 24.69 18.94 8.28
C SER A 131 23.46 18.53 7.44
N GLY A 132 22.84 19.44 6.71
CA GLY A 132 21.59 19.18 6.00
C GLY A 132 20.67 20.38 5.88
N VAL A 133 19.40 20.12 5.63
CA VAL A 133 18.32 21.11 5.57
C VAL A 133 17.56 21.11 6.90
N SER A 134 17.32 22.30 7.44
CA SER A 134 16.39 22.51 8.55
C SER A 134 15.11 23.14 8.04
N PHE A 135 13.96 22.67 8.52
CA PHE A 135 12.64 23.13 8.11
C PHE A 135 11.98 24.02 9.17
N GLU A 136 11.20 24.97 8.71
CA GLU A 136 10.31 25.80 9.51
C GLU A 136 8.88 25.64 9.00
N GLY A 137 8.01 25.05 9.83
CA GLY A 137 6.58 24.85 9.53
C GLY A 137 6.26 23.64 8.66
N LEU A 138 7.17 22.68 8.51
CA LEU A 138 6.87 21.41 7.81
C LEU A 138 6.18 20.42 8.76
N GLU A 139 4.85 20.38 8.69
CA GLU A 139 3.99 19.48 9.47
C GLU A 139 3.00 18.80 8.53
N LEU A 140 2.70 17.53 8.76
CA LEU A 140 1.78 16.75 7.94
C LEU A 140 0.81 15.97 8.83
N ILE A 141 -0.45 15.92 8.44
CA ILE A 141 -1.40 14.94 8.99
C ILE A 141 -1.06 13.57 8.41
N SER A 142 -0.67 12.66 9.30
CA SER A 142 -0.28 11.28 8.96
C SER A 142 -1.41 10.27 9.18
N SER A 143 -2.37 10.61 10.04
CA SER A 143 -3.57 9.84 10.32
C SER A 143 -4.69 10.79 10.75
N ASP A 144 -5.92 10.47 10.37
CA ASP A 144 -7.15 11.15 10.76
C ASP A 144 -8.19 10.06 11.08
N ALA A 145 -8.64 10.02 12.34
CA ALA A 145 -9.48 8.95 12.86
C ALA A 145 -10.54 9.47 13.83
N HIS A 146 -11.59 8.68 14.01
CA HIS A 146 -12.69 8.98 14.94
C HIS A 146 -12.92 7.85 15.96
N PRO A 147 -11.89 7.46 16.75
CA PRO A 147 -12.02 6.37 17.70
C PRO A 147 -13.08 6.64 18.76
N TRP A 148 -13.67 5.57 19.30
CA TRP A 148 -14.59 5.67 20.44
C TRP A 148 -13.82 5.93 21.73
N ASP A 149 -14.16 7.02 22.40
CA ASP A 149 -13.64 7.36 23.72
C ASP A 149 -14.64 6.93 24.80
N GLY A 150 -14.19 6.05 25.69
CA GLY A 150 -15.01 5.51 26.78
C GLY A 150 -15.29 6.51 27.91
N ASP A 151 -14.39 7.48 28.13
CA ASP A 151 -14.50 8.48 29.19
C ASP A 151 -15.49 9.59 28.80
N LEU A 152 -15.49 9.96 27.52
CA LEU A 152 -16.43 10.94 26.95
C LEU A 152 -17.73 10.29 26.45
N GLY A 153 -17.75 8.97 26.27
CA GLY A 153 -18.91 8.24 25.76
C GLY A 153 -19.33 8.67 24.35
N LYS A 154 -18.35 9.03 23.51
CA LYS A 154 -18.54 9.47 22.12
C LYS A 154 -17.32 9.12 21.27
N SER A 155 -17.46 9.18 19.94
CA SER A 155 -16.28 9.24 19.07
C SER A 155 -15.57 10.59 19.21
N VAL A 156 -14.25 10.55 19.24
CA VAL A 156 -13.37 11.73 19.34
C VAL A 156 -12.58 11.85 18.05
N HIS A 157 -12.44 13.07 17.53
CA HIS A 157 -11.65 13.33 16.34
C HIS A 157 -10.17 13.44 16.72
N GLU A 158 -9.36 12.50 16.24
CA GLU A 158 -7.93 12.41 16.51
C GLU A 158 -7.13 12.52 15.22
N GLN A 159 -6.11 13.37 15.22
CA GLN A 159 -5.15 13.49 14.13
C GLN A 159 -3.73 13.23 14.62
N THR A 160 -2.99 12.36 13.95
CA THR A 160 -1.55 12.21 14.21
C THR A 160 -0.80 13.18 13.32
N VAL A 161 -0.17 14.18 13.92
CA VAL A 161 0.65 15.17 13.22
C VAL A 161 2.11 14.72 13.26
N THR A 162 2.77 14.74 12.10
CA THR A 162 4.21 14.48 11.96
C THR A 162 4.91 15.76 11.50
N ARG A 163 5.77 16.31 12.35
CA ARG A 163 6.65 17.43 12.05
C ARG A 163 8.01 16.91 11.61
N ILE A 164 8.55 17.48 10.53
CA ILE A 164 9.91 17.18 10.06
C ILE A 164 10.80 18.36 10.39
N ASN A 165 11.78 18.15 11.25
CA ASN A 165 12.68 19.21 11.72
C ASN A 165 13.89 19.37 10.80
N ASN A 166 14.55 18.26 10.46
CA ASN A 166 15.73 18.27 9.60
C ASN A 166 15.74 17.12 8.61
N LEU A 167 16.46 17.32 7.50
CA LEU A 167 16.75 16.32 6.49
C LEU A 167 18.24 16.33 6.18
N ARG A 168 18.87 15.15 6.18
CA ARG A 168 20.30 14.94 5.96
C ARG A 168 20.51 13.90 4.87
N TRP A 169 21.57 14.05 4.07
CA TRP A 169 21.89 13.11 2.99
C TRP A 169 22.92 12.10 3.47
N LEU A 170 22.52 10.83 3.49
CA LEU A 170 23.41 9.71 3.77
C LEU A 170 24.13 9.23 2.52
N SER A 171 23.44 9.31 1.37
CA SER A 171 24.01 9.00 0.06
C SER A 171 23.43 9.93 -0.98
N LEU A 172 24.32 10.53 -1.78
CA LEU A 172 23.97 11.37 -2.92
C LEU A 172 24.09 10.56 -4.20
N GLY A 173 22.98 10.35 -4.89
CA GLY A 173 22.96 9.71 -6.19
C GLY A 173 22.52 10.67 -7.28
N LYS A 174 22.76 10.25 -8.52
CA LYS A 174 22.26 10.99 -9.68
C LYS A 174 20.73 10.96 -9.74
N LEU A 175 20.15 9.77 -9.57
CA LEU A 175 18.72 9.51 -9.75
C LEU A 175 17.96 9.42 -8.43
N SER A 176 18.64 9.15 -7.33
CA SER A 176 18.03 8.86 -6.05
C SER A 176 18.99 9.20 -4.92
N ASP A 177 18.44 9.68 -3.81
CA ASP A 177 19.19 9.94 -2.59
C ASP A 177 18.69 9.03 -1.46
N VAL A 178 19.57 8.77 -0.51
CA VAL A 178 19.21 8.20 0.78
C VAL A 178 19.21 9.32 1.81
N LEU A 179 18.07 9.52 2.44
CA LEU A 179 17.79 10.63 3.33
C LEU A 179 17.62 10.12 4.77
N LEU A 180 18.06 10.92 5.72
CA LEU A 180 17.80 10.76 7.15
C LEU A 180 16.96 11.96 7.60
N LEU A 181 15.82 11.67 8.22
CA LEU A 181 14.83 12.63 8.66
C LEU A 181 14.76 12.63 10.19
N ASP A 182 14.81 13.82 10.78
CA ASP A 182 14.54 14.04 12.20
C ASP A 182 13.08 14.43 12.33
N ILE A 183 12.27 13.58 12.96
CA ILE A 183 10.81 13.78 13.03
C ILE A 183 10.31 13.84 14.46
N GLU A 184 9.20 14.54 14.63
CA GLU A 184 8.40 14.62 15.86
C GLU A 184 6.96 14.24 15.52
N SER A 185 6.38 13.31 16.27
CA SER A 185 4.96 12.94 16.12
C SER A 185 4.18 13.21 17.39
N TYR A 186 2.95 13.71 17.25
CA TYR A 186 2.02 13.92 18.35
C TYR A 186 0.56 13.80 17.88
N THR A 187 -0.33 13.41 18.78
CA THR A 187 -1.78 13.46 18.58
C THR A 187 -2.30 14.87 18.83
N HIS A 188 -3.06 15.39 17.87
CA HIS A 188 -3.83 16.63 17.90
C HIS A 188 -5.33 16.30 17.93
N TYR A 189 -6.11 17.09 18.67
CA TYR A 189 -7.57 16.96 18.81
C TYR A 189 -8.24 18.20 18.22
N PRO A 190 -8.61 18.21 16.92
CA PRO A 190 -9.10 19.42 16.25
C PRO A 190 -10.36 20.02 16.87
N ASP A 191 -11.21 19.16 17.45
CA ASP A 191 -12.46 19.54 18.08
C ASP A 191 -12.29 19.94 19.57
N GLY A 192 -11.05 19.91 20.08
CA GLY A 192 -10.67 20.41 21.40
C GLY A 192 -11.06 19.51 22.56
N GLU A 193 -11.27 18.22 22.34
CA GLU A 193 -11.57 17.24 23.39
C GLU A 193 -10.46 17.12 24.43
N TYR A 194 -9.21 17.15 23.97
CA TYR A 194 -8.01 17.03 24.79
C TYR A 194 -6.93 18.00 24.32
N PRO A 195 -5.95 18.34 25.18
CA PRO A 195 -4.73 18.99 24.71
C PRO A 195 -3.91 18.05 23.84
N ASP A 196 -3.07 18.62 22.99
CA ASP A 196 -2.09 17.85 22.22
C ASP A 196 -1.18 17.04 23.15
N THR A 197 -0.85 15.84 22.70
CA THR A 197 0.10 14.97 23.40
C THR A 197 1.53 15.54 23.32
N SER A 198 2.41 15.06 24.20
CA SER A 198 3.83 15.43 24.12
C SER A 198 4.47 14.82 22.86
N PRO A 199 5.22 15.59 22.06
CA PRO A 199 5.88 15.06 20.88
C PRO A 199 6.85 13.93 21.20
N VAL A 200 6.81 12.88 20.39
CA VAL A 200 7.77 11.78 20.39
C VAL A 200 8.76 12.03 19.27
N VAL A 201 10.04 12.17 19.63
CA VAL A 201 11.13 12.36 18.66
C VAL A 201 11.57 10.99 18.14
N SER A 202 11.76 10.88 16.83
CA SER A 202 12.39 9.71 16.21
C SER A 202 13.27 10.09 15.03
N LEU A 203 14.17 9.17 14.68
CA LEU A 203 15.01 9.25 13.50
C LEU A 203 14.52 8.21 12.52
N THR A 204 14.47 8.59 11.24
CA THR A 204 13.98 7.67 10.23
C THR A 204 14.67 7.89 8.89
N THR A 205 14.89 6.83 8.12
CA THR A 205 15.56 6.92 6.83
C THR A 205 14.62 6.65 5.68
N GLY A 206 14.76 7.36 4.58
CA GLY A 206 13.95 7.15 3.39
C GLY A 206 14.77 7.21 2.12
N THR A 207 14.37 6.41 1.13
CA THR A 207 14.88 6.53 -0.23
C THR A 207 13.94 7.44 -1.02
N ALA A 208 14.50 8.47 -1.64
CA ALA A 208 13.76 9.40 -2.47
C ALA A 208 14.35 9.50 -3.88
N LEU A 209 13.49 9.38 -4.88
CA LEU A 209 13.86 9.57 -6.28
C LEU A 209 13.86 11.06 -6.62
N LYS A 210 14.87 11.52 -7.36
CA LYS A 210 15.04 12.91 -7.76
C LYS A 210 14.24 13.23 -9.02
N SER A 211 14.07 14.51 -9.34
CA SER A 211 13.38 14.93 -10.57
C SER A 211 14.08 14.46 -11.85
N GLU A 212 15.38 14.18 -11.80
CA GLU A 212 16.14 13.60 -12.92
C GLU A 212 15.79 12.12 -13.19
N ASN A 213 15.24 11.39 -12.22
CA ASN A 213 14.77 10.02 -12.43
C ASN A 213 13.43 9.94 -13.17
N ARG A 214 12.78 11.08 -13.42
CA ARG A 214 11.51 11.12 -14.12
C ARG A 214 11.64 10.62 -15.54
N VAL A 215 10.68 9.79 -15.94
CA VAL A 215 10.53 9.35 -17.31
C VAL A 215 9.46 10.20 -17.97
N ASN A 216 9.75 10.70 -19.17
CA ASN A 216 8.77 11.47 -19.92
C ASN A 216 7.61 10.55 -20.35
N ALA A 217 6.37 10.97 -20.11
CA ALA A 217 5.17 10.21 -20.44
C ALA A 217 5.09 9.81 -21.91
N THR A 218 5.71 10.56 -22.83
CA THR A 218 5.78 10.22 -24.27
C THR A 218 6.51 8.90 -24.54
N LYS A 219 7.37 8.45 -23.62
CA LYS A 219 8.06 7.16 -23.72
C LYS A 219 7.23 5.99 -23.18
N ILE A 220 6.16 6.25 -22.44
CA ILE A 220 5.35 5.24 -21.74
C ILE A 220 3.97 5.11 -22.38
N LEU A 221 3.35 6.24 -22.71
CA LEU A 221 1.97 6.31 -23.16
C LEU A 221 1.83 5.83 -24.61
N GLN A 222 1.05 4.76 -24.77
CA GLN A 222 0.55 4.27 -26.04
C GLN A 222 -0.90 4.75 -26.21
N LEU A 223 -1.28 5.16 -27.42
CA LEU A 223 -2.64 5.66 -27.68
C LEU A 223 -3.52 4.55 -28.25
N GLY A 224 -4.81 4.59 -27.93
CA GLY A 224 -5.80 3.61 -28.40
C GLY A 224 -5.71 2.24 -27.72
N VAL A 225 -5.06 2.16 -26.57
CA VAL A 225 -4.99 0.98 -25.71
C VAL A 225 -5.54 1.30 -24.32
N ASP A 226 -5.97 0.28 -23.60
CA ASP A 226 -6.53 0.44 -22.26
C ASP A 226 -5.43 0.37 -21.21
N TYR A 227 -5.54 1.23 -20.21
CA TYR A 227 -4.71 1.23 -19.01
C TYR A 227 -5.57 1.09 -17.77
N SER A 228 -5.05 0.46 -16.72
CA SER A 228 -5.54 0.74 -15.36
C SER A 228 -4.70 1.85 -14.77
N VAL A 229 -5.30 3.03 -14.66
CA VAL A 229 -4.66 4.26 -14.19
C VAL A 229 -4.94 4.43 -12.70
N PRO A 230 -3.92 4.58 -11.86
CA PRO A 230 -4.14 4.81 -10.44
C PRO A 230 -4.76 6.19 -10.19
N ARG A 231 -5.59 6.27 -9.17
CA ARG A 231 -6.26 7.47 -8.67
C ARG A 231 -6.05 7.60 -7.16
N SER A 232 -6.21 8.83 -6.66
CA SER A 232 -6.41 9.01 -5.22
C SER A 232 -7.77 8.43 -4.84
N VAL A 233 -7.96 8.12 -3.57
CA VAL A 233 -9.20 7.50 -3.10
C VAL A 233 -10.37 8.41 -3.46
N THR A 234 -11.32 7.87 -4.21
CA THR A 234 -12.59 8.55 -4.51
C THR A 234 -13.73 7.65 -4.10
N THR A 235 -14.77 8.24 -3.53
CA THR A 235 -15.99 7.49 -3.21
C THR A 235 -16.71 7.13 -4.51
N GLY A 236 -16.85 5.83 -4.76
CA GLY A 236 -17.66 5.30 -5.85
C GLY A 236 -19.14 5.24 -5.49
N VAL A 237 -19.97 4.93 -6.48
CA VAL A 237 -21.42 4.86 -6.31
C VAL A 237 -21.84 3.42 -6.01
N VAL A 238 -22.69 3.25 -5.00
CA VAL A 238 -23.48 2.03 -4.78
C VAL A 238 -24.94 2.32 -5.09
N SER A 239 -25.46 1.69 -6.13
CA SER A 239 -26.85 1.84 -6.59
C SER A 239 -27.77 0.90 -5.84
N SER A 240 -28.88 1.43 -5.31
CA SER A 240 -29.88 0.64 -4.56
C SER A 240 -29.28 -0.23 -3.44
N PRO A 241 -28.48 0.34 -2.53
CA PRO A 241 -27.96 -0.43 -1.39
C PRO A 241 -29.11 -0.92 -0.52
N VAL A 242 -28.91 -2.06 0.14
CA VAL A 242 -29.84 -2.52 1.18
C VAL A 242 -29.80 -1.53 2.36
N ASP A 243 -30.96 -1.10 2.84
CA ASP A 243 -31.04 -0.15 3.95
C ASP A 243 -30.31 -0.68 5.20
N GLY A 244 -29.53 0.19 5.84
CA GLY A 244 -28.82 -0.12 7.09
C GLY A 244 -27.45 -0.79 6.92
N THR A 245 -27.02 -1.13 5.69
CA THR A 245 -25.69 -1.75 5.48
C THR A 245 -24.53 -0.74 5.49
N GLY A 246 -24.83 0.55 5.31
CA GLY A 246 -23.80 1.58 5.15
C GLY A 246 -22.93 1.35 3.92
N ALA A 247 -23.48 0.76 2.86
CA ALA A 247 -22.69 0.28 1.74
C ALA A 247 -21.83 1.36 1.07
N SER A 248 -20.56 1.06 0.83
CA SER A 248 -19.60 2.02 0.30
C SER A 248 -18.63 1.39 -0.70
N LEU A 249 -18.14 2.21 -1.63
CA LEU A 249 -17.15 1.82 -2.63
C LEU A 249 -16.00 2.82 -2.63
N GLU A 250 -14.77 2.33 -2.59
CA GLU A 250 -13.56 3.11 -2.77
C GLU A 250 -12.91 2.82 -4.12
N VAL A 251 -12.70 3.85 -4.93
CA VAL A 251 -12.08 3.73 -6.25
C VAL A 251 -10.68 4.35 -6.19
N HIS A 252 -9.67 3.50 -6.33
CA HIS A 252 -8.24 3.84 -6.34
C HIS A 252 -7.58 3.65 -7.71
N ALA A 253 -8.29 3.08 -8.67
CA ALA A 253 -7.85 2.93 -10.05
C ALA A 253 -9.07 2.97 -10.97
N SER A 254 -8.87 3.42 -12.21
CA SER A 254 -9.90 3.37 -13.24
C SER A 254 -9.29 2.88 -14.55
N LYS A 255 -10.10 2.19 -15.36
CA LYS A 255 -9.70 1.85 -16.72
C LYS A 255 -9.80 3.09 -17.61
N ILE A 256 -8.74 3.43 -18.33
CA ILE A 256 -8.67 4.62 -19.17
C ILE A 256 -8.02 4.29 -20.51
N SER A 257 -8.63 4.77 -21.60
CA SER A 257 -8.07 4.72 -22.95
C SER A 257 -7.81 6.13 -23.47
N PHE A 258 -6.60 6.40 -23.94
CA PHE A 258 -6.17 7.72 -24.38
C PHE A 258 -6.21 7.85 -25.91
N SER A 259 -6.78 8.94 -26.41
CA SER A 259 -6.77 9.31 -27.85
C SER A 259 -6.28 10.75 -28.05
N GLY A 260 -5.73 11.05 -29.23
CA GLY A 260 -5.16 12.37 -29.54
C GLY A 260 -3.70 12.29 -29.98
N SER A 261 -2.84 13.17 -29.47
CA SER A 261 -1.39 13.11 -29.75
C SER A 261 -0.56 13.53 -28.53
N PRO A 262 0.60 12.90 -28.25
CA PRO A 262 1.38 13.19 -27.04
C PRO A 262 1.85 14.65 -26.93
N GLY A 263 2.02 15.37 -28.05
CA GLY A 263 2.46 16.77 -28.06
C GLY A 263 1.35 17.82 -27.91
N GLN A 264 0.07 17.44 -28.10
CA GLN A 264 -1.07 18.37 -28.01
C GLN A 264 -2.11 17.94 -26.96
N GLY A 265 -1.97 16.73 -26.42
CA GLY A 265 -2.99 16.10 -25.60
C GLY A 265 -4.14 15.54 -26.43
N GLY A 266 -5.27 15.34 -25.77
CA GLY A 266 -6.48 14.86 -26.40
C GLY A 266 -7.58 14.50 -25.40
N THR A 267 -8.37 13.51 -25.76
CA THR A 267 -9.48 12.99 -24.97
C THR A 267 -9.14 11.61 -24.44
N ALA A 268 -9.64 11.29 -23.25
CA ALA A 268 -9.56 9.97 -22.67
C ALA A 268 -10.97 9.46 -22.37
N SER A 269 -11.26 8.20 -22.70
CA SER A 269 -12.46 7.52 -22.19
C SER A 269 -12.08 6.86 -20.87
N VAL A 270 -12.82 7.18 -19.82
CA VAL A 270 -12.62 6.66 -18.46
C VAL A 270 -13.82 5.77 -18.14
N THR A 271 -13.56 4.52 -17.81
CA THR A 271 -14.58 3.62 -17.28
C THR A 271 -14.89 4.03 -15.85
N VAL A 272 -16.14 4.42 -15.61
CA VAL A 272 -16.67 4.70 -14.27
C VAL A 272 -17.33 3.44 -13.76
N GLU A 273 -16.77 2.90 -12.68
CA GLU A 273 -17.16 1.64 -12.07
C GLU A 273 -17.98 1.90 -10.81
N SER A 274 -19.09 1.19 -10.66
CA SER A 274 -20.03 1.29 -9.55
C SER A 274 -20.59 -0.09 -9.24
N TYR A 275 -21.21 -0.26 -8.07
CA TYR A 275 -21.87 -1.51 -7.70
C TYR A 275 -23.36 -1.33 -7.48
N ASN A 276 -24.15 -2.36 -7.75
CA ASN A 276 -25.48 -2.47 -7.18
C ASN A 276 -25.41 -2.94 -5.72
N GLY A 277 -26.51 -2.82 -4.98
CA GLY A 277 -26.64 -3.33 -3.61
C GLY A 277 -26.45 -4.84 -3.47
N ASP A 278 -26.40 -5.59 -4.57
CA ASP A 278 -26.08 -7.02 -4.63
C ASP A 278 -24.62 -7.33 -5.01
N GLY A 279 -23.80 -6.29 -5.23
CA GLY A 279 -22.39 -6.41 -5.62
C GLY A 279 -22.16 -6.63 -7.13
N THR A 280 -23.21 -6.58 -7.94
CA THR A 280 -23.09 -6.61 -9.41
C THR A 280 -22.39 -5.35 -9.90
N LEU A 281 -21.32 -5.51 -10.69
CA LEU A 281 -20.58 -4.40 -11.29
C LEU A 281 -21.44 -3.70 -12.35
N ILE A 282 -21.49 -2.37 -12.27
CA ILE A 282 -22.07 -1.49 -13.26
C ILE A 282 -20.96 -0.59 -13.79
N THR A 283 -20.80 -0.59 -15.10
CA THR A 283 -19.83 0.27 -15.80
C THR A 283 -20.55 1.31 -16.64
N SER A 284 -19.99 2.52 -16.65
CA SER A 284 -20.35 3.57 -17.59
C SER A 284 -19.08 4.23 -18.12
N GLU A 285 -19.19 5.13 -19.11
CA GLU A 285 -18.06 5.88 -19.63
C GLU A 285 -18.22 7.37 -19.38
N GLU A 286 -17.13 8.01 -18.94
CA GLU A 286 -16.99 9.45 -18.90
C GLU A 286 -15.82 9.89 -19.78
N ASN A 287 -15.89 11.13 -20.28
CA ASN A 287 -14.78 11.73 -21.01
C ASN A 287 -13.91 12.56 -20.06
N ALA A 288 -12.60 12.38 -20.16
CA ALA A 288 -11.61 13.27 -19.58
C ALA A 288 -10.80 13.94 -20.69
N SER A 289 -10.15 15.06 -20.39
CA SER A 289 -9.09 15.60 -21.24
C SER A 289 -7.73 15.25 -20.65
N TRP A 290 -6.72 15.13 -21.50
CA TRP A 290 -5.36 14.87 -21.05
C TRP A 290 -4.33 15.64 -21.86
N MET A 291 -3.17 15.87 -21.27
CA MET A 291 -1.99 16.43 -21.94
C MET A 291 -0.71 15.99 -21.24
N ILE A 292 0.41 16.02 -21.97
CA ILE A 292 1.74 15.85 -21.36
C ILE A 292 2.30 17.25 -21.08
N ALA A 293 2.60 17.52 -19.82
CA ALA A 293 3.14 18.79 -19.38
C ALA A 293 4.58 18.99 -19.85
N ALA A 294 5.08 20.23 -19.77
CA ALA A 294 6.45 20.56 -20.18
C ALA A 294 7.53 19.79 -19.40
N ASP A 295 7.22 19.38 -18.17
CA ASP A 295 8.11 18.57 -17.33
C ASP A 295 8.02 17.06 -17.62
N GLY A 296 7.22 16.66 -18.61
CA GLY A 296 7.03 15.28 -19.06
C GLY A 296 6.01 14.49 -18.27
N SER A 297 5.33 15.06 -17.28
CA SER A 297 4.26 14.40 -16.53
C SER A 297 2.96 14.31 -17.35
N LEU A 298 2.14 13.28 -17.08
CA LEU A 298 0.80 13.16 -17.68
C LEU A 298 -0.22 13.90 -16.80
N GLN A 299 -0.94 14.84 -17.38
CA GLN A 299 -2.05 15.55 -16.74
C GLN A 299 -3.38 15.04 -17.29
N ILE A 300 -4.31 14.71 -16.40
CA ILE A 300 -5.66 14.27 -16.72
C ILE A 300 -6.64 15.20 -15.99
N SER A 301 -7.62 15.74 -16.70
CA SER A 301 -8.69 16.56 -16.15
C SER A 301 -10.02 15.85 -16.38
N TYR A 302 -10.68 15.48 -15.28
CA TYR A 302 -11.93 14.73 -15.28
C TYR A 302 -13.13 15.67 -15.42
N ALA A 303 -14.27 15.12 -15.89
CA ALA A 303 -15.49 15.89 -16.11
C ALA A 303 -16.08 16.47 -14.81
N ASN A 304 -15.82 15.84 -13.66
CA ASN A 304 -16.27 16.28 -12.34
C ASN A 304 -15.46 17.46 -11.77
N GLY A 305 -14.41 17.92 -12.46
CA GLY A 305 -13.53 19.00 -12.03
C GLY A 305 -12.27 18.55 -11.32
N ASP A 306 -12.14 17.25 -11.00
CA ASP A 306 -10.91 16.69 -10.44
C ASP A 306 -9.80 16.67 -11.49
N SER A 307 -8.55 16.64 -11.02
CA SER A 307 -7.40 16.45 -11.88
C SER A 307 -6.35 15.53 -11.27
N ALA A 308 -5.63 14.83 -12.13
CA ALA A 308 -4.52 13.97 -11.77
C ALA A 308 -3.26 14.35 -12.54
N ASN A 309 -2.13 14.39 -11.85
CA ASN A 309 -0.80 14.54 -12.41
C ASN A 309 0.02 13.30 -12.09
N LEU A 310 0.41 12.54 -13.12
CA LEU A 310 1.18 11.32 -13.00
C LEU A 310 2.62 11.60 -13.43
N VAL A 311 3.56 11.40 -12.51
CA VAL A 311 4.98 11.45 -12.76
C VAL A 311 5.51 10.02 -12.83
N PHE A 312 6.08 9.64 -13.97
CA PHE A 312 6.63 8.31 -14.18
C PHE A 312 8.02 8.20 -13.56
N LEU A 313 8.24 7.16 -12.76
CA LEU A 313 9.45 6.91 -11.98
C LEU A 313 10.26 5.70 -12.51
N SER A 314 9.77 5.02 -13.55
CA SER A 314 10.43 3.88 -14.20
C SER A 314 10.19 3.88 -15.71
N GLU A 315 11.15 3.39 -16.50
CA GLU A 315 11.03 3.28 -17.97
C GLU A 315 10.22 2.06 -18.45
N ASN A 316 9.73 1.21 -17.53
CA ASN A 316 8.88 0.07 -17.89
C ASN A 316 7.54 0.57 -18.45
N GLN A 317 7.27 0.28 -19.73
CA GLN A 317 6.08 0.73 -20.47
C GLN A 317 4.81 -0.06 -20.10
N GLU A 318 4.98 -1.29 -19.63
CA GLU A 318 3.89 -2.22 -19.30
C GLU A 318 3.40 -2.00 -17.87
N ILE A 319 4.36 -1.87 -16.94
CA ILE A 319 4.14 -1.67 -15.50
C ILE A 319 4.95 -0.45 -15.08
N ALA A 320 4.37 0.74 -15.23
CA ALA A 320 5.08 1.96 -14.92
C ALA A 320 4.82 2.39 -13.47
N SER A 321 5.88 2.46 -12.66
CA SER A 321 5.81 3.09 -11.34
C SER A 321 5.52 4.57 -11.51
N VAL A 322 4.53 5.09 -10.79
CA VAL A 322 4.13 6.49 -10.86
C VAL A 322 3.98 7.09 -9.47
N ASN A 323 4.41 8.35 -9.33
CA ASN A 323 3.90 9.22 -8.28
C ASN A 323 2.70 9.97 -8.83
N LEU A 324 1.56 9.81 -8.17
CA LEU A 324 0.31 10.46 -8.52
C LEU A 324 0.10 11.64 -7.58
N LYS A 325 -0.21 12.82 -8.13
CA LYS A 325 -0.77 13.96 -7.39
C LYS A 325 -2.18 14.24 -7.90
N THR A 326 -3.19 14.15 -7.04
CA THR A 326 -4.58 14.44 -7.40
C THR A 326 -5.03 15.72 -6.71
N THR A 327 -5.77 16.55 -7.43
CA THR A 327 -6.46 17.72 -6.87
C THR A 327 -7.96 17.49 -6.97
N GLN A 328 -8.64 17.54 -5.84
CA GLN A 328 -10.09 17.40 -5.69
C GLN A 328 -10.64 18.57 -4.88
N SER A 329 -11.97 18.67 -4.77
CA SER A 329 -12.62 19.66 -3.90
C SER A 329 -12.22 19.52 -2.41
N ALA A 330 -11.93 18.29 -1.97
CA ALA A 330 -11.53 17.98 -0.61
C ALA A 330 -10.06 18.33 -0.30
N GLY A 331 -9.21 18.49 -1.31
CA GLY A 331 -7.78 18.77 -1.10
C GLY A 331 -6.87 18.23 -2.19
N VAL A 332 -5.59 18.15 -1.84
CA VAL A 332 -4.50 17.67 -2.70
C VAL A 332 -3.87 16.46 -2.05
N PHE A 333 -3.77 15.37 -2.81
CA PHE A 333 -3.29 14.09 -2.30
C PHE A 333 -2.21 13.53 -3.19
N THR A 334 -1.19 12.92 -2.58
CA THR A 334 -0.14 12.20 -3.30
C THR A 334 -0.01 10.76 -2.85
N ARG A 335 0.38 9.89 -3.78
CA ARG A 335 0.70 8.49 -3.49
C ARG A 335 1.58 7.90 -4.59
N ASN A 336 2.29 6.84 -4.28
CA ASN A 336 2.84 5.97 -5.32
C ASN A 336 1.84 4.89 -5.71
N SER A 337 1.91 4.49 -6.97
CA SER A 337 1.17 3.34 -7.49
C SER A 337 1.79 2.90 -8.82
N PHE A 338 1.10 2.02 -9.53
CA PHE A 338 1.49 1.52 -10.84
C PHE A 338 0.43 1.84 -11.88
N LEU A 339 0.85 2.36 -13.02
CA LEU A 339 0.08 2.38 -14.25
C LEU A 339 0.24 1.02 -14.94
N LEU A 340 -0.87 0.35 -15.23
CA LEU A 340 -0.84 -0.98 -15.83
C LEU A 340 -1.42 -0.94 -17.24
N LEU A 341 -0.59 -1.18 -18.25
CA LEU A 341 -1.05 -1.36 -19.62
C LEU A 341 -1.83 -2.68 -19.73
N LYS A 342 -2.98 -2.69 -20.41
CA LYS A 342 -3.74 -3.92 -20.69
C LYS A 342 -3.22 -4.57 -21.97
N GLU A 343 -2.34 -5.57 -21.85
CA GLU A 343 -1.90 -6.40 -22.98
C GLU A 343 -2.12 -7.90 -22.76
N GLU A 344 -2.06 -8.36 -21.51
CA GLU A 344 -2.21 -9.78 -21.23
C GLU A 344 -3.61 -10.29 -21.57
N PRO A 345 -3.70 -11.52 -22.13
CA PRO A 345 -4.97 -12.15 -22.38
C PRO A 345 -5.69 -12.42 -21.06
N SER A 346 -7.00 -12.64 -21.20
CA SER A 346 -7.84 -13.15 -20.12
C SER A 346 -7.27 -14.41 -19.46
N TRP A 347 -7.63 -14.62 -18.19
CA TRP A 347 -7.32 -15.85 -17.48
C TRP A 347 -7.90 -17.07 -18.23
N THR A 348 -7.23 -18.21 -18.08
CA THR A 348 -7.73 -19.50 -18.58
C THR A 348 -7.70 -20.52 -17.46
N VAL A 349 -8.53 -21.56 -17.58
CA VAL A 349 -8.56 -22.67 -16.60
C VAL A 349 -7.22 -23.41 -16.49
N LEU A 350 -6.33 -23.25 -17.48
CA LEU A 350 -4.98 -23.82 -17.48
C LEU A 350 -3.93 -22.89 -16.84
N SER A 351 -4.10 -21.57 -16.97
CA SER A 351 -3.13 -20.59 -16.46
C SER A 351 -3.42 -20.11 -15.05
N ALA A 352 -4.69 -20.15 -14.63
CA ALA A 352 -5.14 -19.68 -13.32
C ALA A 352 -4.65 -20.51 -12.12
N PRO A 353 -4.58 -21.86 -12.17
CA PRO A 353 -4.17 -22.64 -11.00
C PRO A 353 -2.74 -22.35 -10.52
N GLY A 354 -2.54 -22.30 -9.20
CA GLY A 354 -1.25 -22.06 -8.54
C GLY A 354 -1.37 -21.33 -7.20
N ILE A 355 -0.22 -21.01 -6.60
CA ILE A 355 -0.13 -20.29 -5.33
C ILE A 355 0.25 -18.83 -5.63
N TYR A 356 -0.58 -17.87 -5.20
CA TYR A 356 -0.36 -16.44 -5.40
C TYR A 356 -0.17 -15.77 -4.05
N ARG A 357 0.87 -14.96 -3.90
CA ARG A 357 1.15 -14.21 -2.67
C ARG A 357 1.31 -12.72 -2.93
N TYR A 358 1.07 -11.91 -1.90
CA TYR A 358 1.51 -10.52 -1.91
C TYR A 358 3.05 -10.43 -1.90
N PRO A 359 3.62 -9.27 -2.32
CA PRO A 359 5.03 -9.01 -2.12
C PRO A 359 5.45 -9.20 -0.66
N PHE A 360 6.68 -9.67 -0.44
CA PHE A 360 7.24 -9.80 0.90
C PHE A 360 7.34 -8.42 1.60
N SER A 361 6.89 -8.35 2.85
CA SER A 361 7.02 -7.17 3.71
C SER A 361 8.17 -7.41 4.70
N PHE A 362 9.26 -6.65 4.56
CA PHE A 362 10.40 -6.76 5.48
C PHE A 362 10.02 -6.39 6.93
N PHE A 363 9.10 -5.43 7.10
CA PHE A 363 8.71 -4.95 8.43
C PHE A 363 7.58 -5.76 9.07
N GLU A 364 7.00 -6.70 8.32
CA GLU A 364 5.96 -7.62 8.79
C GLU A 364 6.20 -9.02 8.20
N PRO A 365 7.34 -9.66 8.49
CA PRO A 365 7.76 -10.90 7.83
C PRO A 365 6.85 -12.09 8.13
N LEU A 366 6.11 -12.05 9.24
CA LEU A 366 5.15 -13.07 9.66
C LEU A 366 3.70 -12.76 9.22
N ASN A 367 3.46 -11.60 8.60
CA ASN A 367 2.16 -11.24 8.02
C ASN A 367 2.06 -11.80 6.60
N HIS A 368 1.93 -13.13 6.47
CA HIS A 368 1.76 -13.76 5.17
C HIS A 368 0.30 -13.70 4.75
N PHE A 369 0.07 -13.51 3.46
CA PHE A 369 -1.26 -13.64 2.88
C PHE A 369 -1.14 -14.17 1.45
N TRP A 370 -1.77 -15.32 1.20
CA TRP A 370 -1.71 -15.99 -0.09
C TRP A 370 -3.00 -16.72 -0.45
N PHE A 371 -3.09 -17.09 -1.72
CA PHE A 371 -4.18 -17.80 -2.34
C PHE A 371 -3.64 -19.09 -2.97
N GLU A 372 -4.37 -20.18 -2.84
CA GLU A 372 -4.13 -21.43 -3.56
C GLU A 372 -5.34 -21.67 -4.46
N VAL A 373 -5.12 -21.63 -5.76
CA VAL A 373 -6.14 -21.83 -6.80
C VAL A 373 -5.91 -23.22 -7.38
N ASN A 374 -6.83 -24.15 -7.13
CA ASN A 374 -6.67 -25.55 -7.51
C ASN A 374 -7.39 -25.89 -8.83
N ASP A 375 -6.86 -26.85 -9.60
CA ASP A 375 -7.45 -27.27 -10.90
C ASP A 375 -8.92 -27.72 -10.82
N ASN A 376 -9.39 -28.11 -9.63
CA ASN A 376 -10.76 -28.60 -9.41
C ASN A 376 -11.79 -27.50 -9.09
N GLY A 377 -11.43 -26.22 -9.19
CA GLY A 377 -12.32 -25.08 -8.88
C GLY A 377 -12.38 -24.70 -7.40
N THR A 378 -11.66 -25.41 -6.52
CA THR A 378 -11.52 -25.01 -5.11
C THR A 378 -10.42 -23.97 -4.95
N ALA A 379 -10.59 -23.08 -3.98
CA ALA A 379 -9.57 -22.12 -3.58
C ALA A 379 -9.33 -22.20 -2.07
N LEU A 380 -8.12 -21.85 -1.64
CA LEU A 380 -7.77 -21.63 -0.25
C LEU A 380 -7.16 -20.24 -0.12
N THR A 381 -7.66 -19.42 0.79
CA THR A 381 -6.86 -18.29 1.27
C THR A 381 -6.28 -18.65 2.62
N VAL A 382 -5.02 -18.34 2.83
CA VAL A 382 -4.44 -18.32 4.15
C VAL A 382 -3.86 -16.94 4.45
N SER A 383 -4.10 -16.45 5.67
CA SER A 383 -3.37 -15.33 6.23
C SER A 383 -2.77 -15.69 7.57
N THR A 384 -1.63 -15.11 7.91
CA THR A 384 -0.99 -15.24 9.21
C THR A 384 -0.76 -13.87 9.80
N TYR A 385 -0.80 -13.75 11.12
CA TYR A 385 -0.46 -12.52 11.83
C TYR A 385 -0.02 -12.89 13.24
N ASP A 386 1.23 -12.57 13.57
CA ASP A 386 1.82 -12.72 14.90
C ASP A 386 1.12 -11.74 15.86
N MET A 387 0.08 -12.22 16.54
CA MET A 387 -0.86 -11.41 17.31
C MET A 387 -0.30 -11.01 18.67
N ASP A 388 0.57 -11.84 19.24
CA ASP A 388 1.22 -11.57 20.52
C ASP A 388 2.65 -11.01 20.36
N GLU A 389 3.09 -10.84 19.12
CA GLU A 389 4.39 -10.28 18.72
C GLU A 389 5.58 -11.05 19.32
N ASN A 390 5.42 -12.36 19.50
CA ASN A 390 6.45 -13.21 20.10
C ASN A 390 7.51 -13.70 19.11
N GLY A 391 7.39 -13.34 17.83
CA GLY A 391 8.33 -13.68 16.76
C GLY A 391 8.14 -15.09 16.18
N THR A 392 7.07 -15.80 16.56
CA THR A 392 6.74 -17.13 16.05
C THR A 392 5.25 -17.23 15.69
N LEU A 393 4.87 -18.22 14.87
CA LEU A 393 3.47 -18.43 14.48
C LEU A 393 2.86 -19.66 15.16
N GLU A 394 1.78 -19.45 15.91
CA GLU A 394 0.95 -20.47 16.55
C GLU A 394 -0.34 -20.74 15.75
N ASP A 395 -1.02 -21.87 16.02
CA ASP A 395 -2.23 -22.27 15.30
C ASP A 395 -3.34 -21.19 15.31
N SER A 396 -3.47 -20.43 16.41
CA SER A 396 -4.45 -19.34 16.53
C SER A 396 -4.18 -18.13 15.62
N GLU A 397 -2.98 -18.05 15.07
CA GLU A 397 -2.51 -16.94 14.24
C GLU A 397 -2.67 -17.23 12.75
N TYR A 398 -3.16 -18.42 12.41
CA TYR A 398 -3.55 -18.78 11.05
C TYR A 398 -5.05 -18.55 10.85
N SER A 399 -5.37 -17.80 9.80
CA SER A 399 -6.71 -17.74 9.27
C SER A 399 -6.79 -18.52 7.96
N VAL A 400 -7.41 -19.69 7.99
CA VAL A 400 -7.60 -20.56 6.83
C VAL A 400 -9.03 -20.42 6.32
N MET A 401 -9.17 -19.97 5.07
CA MET A 401 -10.44 -19.57 4.49
C MET A 401 -10.68 -20.38 3.20
N PRO A 402 -11.37 -21.52 3.25
CA PRO A 402 -11.74 -22.27 2.06
C PRO A 402 -12.68 -21.45 1.17
N GLY A 403 -12.65 -21.75 -0.12
CA GLY A 403 -13.37 -20.99 -1.12
C GLY A 403 -13.48 -21.71 -2.45
N LEU A 404 -14.01 -20.99 -3.42
CA LEU A 404 -14.16 -21.46 -4.80
C LEU A 404 -13.56 -20.40 -5.73
N TRP A 405 -13.16 -20.83 -6.93
CA TRP A 405 -12.80 -19.91 -8.00
C TRP A 405 -13.39 -20.34 -9.35
N LEU A 406 -13.58 -19.37 -10.24
CA LEU A 406 -13.93 -19.59 -11.64
C LEU A 406 -13.44 -18.45 -12.53
N ILE A 407 -13.68 -18.56 -13.83
CA ILE A 407 -13.42 -17.48 -14.80
C ILE A 407 -14.75 -17.00 -15.34
N ASN A 408 -15.01 -15.69 -15.22
CA ASN A 408 -16.27 -15.10 -15.68
C ASN A 408 -16.31 -14.95 -17.21
N GLY A 409 -17.43 -14.45 -17.75
CA GLY A 409 -17.61 -14.28 -19.19
C GLY A 409 -16.65 -13.26 -19.84
N GLU A 410 -16.04 -12.39 -19.06
CA GLU A 410 -15.03 -11.41 -19.50
C GLU A 410 -13.60 -11.97 -19.41
N GLY A 411 -13.45 -13.17 -18.84
CA GLY A 411 -12.16 -13.80 -18.67
C GLY A 411 -11.38 -13.31 -17.45
N ASN A 412 -12.06 -12.69 -16.48
CA ASN A 412 -11.49 -12.33 -15.18
C ASN A 412 -11.59 -13.54 -14.24
N MET A 413 -10.58 -13.74 -13.39
CA MET A 413 -10.62 -14.79 -12.36
C MET A 413 -11.39 -14.28 -11.14
N LEU A 414 -12.44 -15.01 -10.75
CA LEU A 414 -13.20 -14.75 -9.53
C LEU A 414 -12.73 -15.71 -8.43
N ILE A 415 -12.47 -15.19 -7.23
CA ILE A 415 -12.14 -15.99 -6.05
C ILE A 415 -13.09 -15.58 -4.92
N ARG A 416 -13.90 -16.52 -4.44
CA ARG A 416 -14.88 -16.30 -3.37
C ARG A 416 -14.52 -17.03 -2.10
N ARG A 417 -14.79 -16.38 -0.96
CA ARG A 417 -14.72 -16.95 0.38
C ARG A 417 -16.11 -16.89 1.00
N TYR A 418 -16.38 -17.87 1.86
CA TYR A 418 -17.68 -18.06 2.46
C TYR A 418 -17.51 -18.21 3.96
N ARG A 419 -18.56 -17.85 4.71
CA ARG A 419 -18.55 -17.94 6.18
C ARG A 419 -19.89 -18.44 6.70
N TYR A 420 -19.85 -18.98 7.91
CA TYR A 420 -21.08 -19.27 8.64
C TYR A 420 -21.70 -17.98 9.18
N ASN A 421 -23.03 -17.97 9.29
CA ASN A 421 -23.80 -16.86 9.89
C ASN A 421 -23.30 -16.52 11.32
N PHE A 422 -22.85 -17.52 12.08
CA PHE A 422 -22.38 -17.37 13.47
C PHE A 422 -20.85 -17.38 13.62
N GLY A 423 -20.09 -17.18 12.54
CA GLY A 423 -18.64 -17.05 12.55
C GLY A 423 -17.88 -18.27 12.06
N GLY A 424 -16.62 -18.06 11.65
CA GLY A 424 -15.79 -19.08 10.99
C GLY A 424 -16.02 -19.16 9.48
N PHE A 425 -15.01 -19.63 8.76
CA PHE A 425 -15.05 -19.83 7.31
C PHE A 425 -15.56 -21.24 6.98
N CYS A 426 -16.14 -21.39 5.79
CA CYS A 426 -16.80 -22.63 5.38
C CYS A 426 -16.62 -22.90 3.88
N THR A 427 -16.80 -24.16 3.49
CA THR A 427 -16.86 -24.55 2.08
C THR A 427 -18.32 -24.66 1.65
N PRO A 428 -18.79 -23.87 0.69
CA PRO A 428 -20.18 -23.92 0.24
C PRO A 428 -20.42 -25.15 -0.64
N THR A 429 -21.68 -25.50 -0.84
CA THR A 429 -22.11 -26.56 -1.77
C THR A 429 -22.18 -26.09 -3.22
N SER A 430 -22.28 -24.78 -3.45
CA SER A 430 -22.39 -24.12 -4.75
C SER A 430 -21.62 -22.79 -4.78
N TRP A 431 -21.43 -22.23 -5.98
CA TRP A 431 -20.83 -20.91 -6.20
C TRP A 431 -21.70 -19.75 -5.65
N ASP A 432 -23.02 -19.87 -5.82
CA ASP A 432 -24.02 -18.97 -5.26
C ASP A 432 -24.86 -19.79 -4.27
N PRO A 433 -24.56 -19.74 -2.96
CA PRO A 433 -25.38 -20.36 -1.93
C PRO A 433 -26.78 -19.74 -1.88
N ALA A 434 -27.78 -20.51 -1.49
CA ALA A 434 -29.12 -19.99 -1.27
C ALA A 434 -29.15 -19.09 -0.02
N ASP A 435 -30.12 -18.16 0.04
CA ASP A 435 -30.24 -17.20 1.16
C ASP A 435 -30.39 -17.87 2.54
N ASN A 436 -30.87 -19.12 2.58
CA ASN A 436 -31.10 -19.90 3.78
C ASN A 436 -30.01 -20.96 4.03
N ASP A 437 -28.94 -20.99 3.24
CA ASP A 437 -27.79 -21.86 3.49
C ASP A 437 -27.00 -21.35 4.71
N GLU A 438 -26.39 -22.27 5.46
CA GLU A 438 -25.57 -21.89 6.62
C GLU A 438 -24.23 -21.26 6.21
N CYS A 439 -23.75 -21.56 5.00
CA CYS A 439 -22.47 -21.12 4.46
C CYS A 439 -22.70 -20.11 3.32
N VAL A 440 -22.55 -18.83 3.62
CA VAL A 440 -22.96 -17.73 2.74
C VAL A 440 -21.77 -16.93 2.22
N LEU A 441 -21.98 -16.18 1.15
CA LEU A 441 -20.94 -15.35 0.55
C LEU A 441 -20.49 -14.28 1.55
N TYR A 442 -19.19 -14.22 1.78
CA TYR A 442 -18.57 -13.21 2.62
C TYR A 442 -17.78 -12.21 1.79
N HIS A 443 -17.10 -12.72 0.77
CA HIS A 443 -16.03 -11.95 0.14
C HIS A 443 -15.73 -12.47 -1.27
N GLU A 444 -15.59 -11.58 -2.24
CA GLU A 444 -15.20 -11.88 -3.62
C GLU A 444 -14.03 -11.00 -4.08
N ARG A 445 -13.05 -11.62 -4.75
CA ARG A 445 -12.06 -10.92 -5.57
C ARG A 445 -12.32 -11.19 -7.02
N GLU A 446 -12.18 -10.17 -7.84
CA GLU A 446 -12.11 -10.32 -9.29
C GLU A 446 -10.80 -9.76 -9.80
N TRP A 447 -10.03 -10.62 -10.46
CA TRP A 447 -8.71 -10.29 -10.96
C TRP A 447 -8.77 -10.11 -12.47
N ASN A 448 -8.76 -8.86 -12.91
CA ASN A 448 -8.54 -8.51 -14.31
C ASN A 448 -7.03 -8.41 -14.56
N LEU A 449 -6.46 -9.42 -15.24
CA LEU A 449 -5.02 -9.48 -15.50
C LEU A 449 -4.59 -8.44 -16.54
N HIS A 450 -3.63 -7.59 -16.20
CA HIS A 450 -3.10 -6.59 -17.13
C HIS A 450 -1.73 -6.98 -17.68
N GLN A 451 -0.82 -7.43 -16.81
CA GLN A 451 0.57 -7.76 -17.15
C GLN A 451 1.08 -8.97 -16.36
N ILE A 452 1.99 -9.75 -16.97
CA ILE A 452 2.80 -10.77 -16.29
C ILE A 452 4.27 -10.39 -16.47
N SER A 453 4.96 -10.05 -15.37
CA SER A 453 6.39 -9.76 -15.38
C SER A 453 7.24 -11.04 -15.33
N SER A 454 8.50 -10.93 -15.75
CA SER A 454 9.45 -12.05 -15.88
C SER A 454 9.80 -12.77 -14.57
N ASP A 455 9.45 -12.18 -13.43
CA ASP A 455 9.65 -12.68 -12.07
C ASP A 455 8.37 -13.31 -11.50
N ASP A 456 7.49 -13.80 -12.37
CA ASP A 456 6.18 -14.38 -12.04
C ASP A 456 5.25 -13.40 -11.29
N GLY A 457 5.42 -12.10 -11.54
CA GLY A 457 4.55 -11.04 -11.03
C GLY A 457 3.32 -10.83 -11.92
N TYR A 458 2.14 -11.04 -11.37
CA TYR A 458 0.84 -10.83 -12.00
C TYR A 458 0.28 -9.49 -11.55
N TRP A 459 0.13 -8.57 -12.48
CA TRP A 459 -0.33 -7.21 -12.22
C TRP A 459 -1.78 -7.07 -12.63
N ILE A 460 -2.61 -6.73 -11.67
CA ILE A 460 -4.06 -6.93 -11.74
C ILE A 460 -4.77 -5.62 -11.45
N HIS A 461 -5.74 -5.28 -12.28
CA HIS A 461 -6.82 -4.38 -11.90
C HIS A 461 -7.81 -5.20 -11.05
N HIS A 462 -7.84 -4.89 -9.76
CA HIS A 462 -8.40 -5.70 -8.71
C HIS A 462 -9.72 -5.12 -8.22
N TYR A 463 -10.78 -5.92 -8.30
CA TYR A 463 -12.04 -5.62 -7.62
C TYR A 463 -12.12 -6.44 -6.33
N HIS A 464 -12.38 -5.75 -5.23
CA HIS A 464 -12.50 -6.31 -3.89
C HIS A 464 -13.91 -6.05 -3.39
N ARG A 465 -14.66 -7.09 -2.99
CA ARG A 465 -16.05 -6.96 -2.56
C ARG A 465 -16.32 -7.77 -1.31
N PHE A 466 -16.96 -7.14 -0.33
CA PHE A 466 -17.43 -7.75 0.91
C PHE A 466 -18.96 -7.75 0.95
N PHE A 467 -19.49 -8.80 1.56
CA PHE A 467 -20.92 -9.07 1.63
C PHE A 467 -21.37 -9.30 3.08
N TYR A 468 -22.58 -8.84 3.38
CA TYR A 468 -23.27 -8.97 4.66
C TYR A 468 -24.31 -10.08 4.67
N ASP A 469 -24.23 -11.05 3.75
CA ASP A 469 -25.14 -12.20 3.71
C ASP A 469 -25.23 -12.91 5.06
N TRP A 470 -24.10 -13.01 5.77
CA TRP A 470 -24.01 -13.63 7.09
C TRP A 470 -24.76 -12.88 8.21
N GLN A 471 -25.13 -11.62 7.97
CA GLN A 471 -25.95 -10.80 8.87
C GLN A 471 -27.39 -10.62 8.37
N ARG A 472 -27.83 -11.35 7.33
CA ARG A 472 -29.18 -11.19 6.75
C ARG A 472 -30.29 -11.23 7.80
N GLU A 473 -30.21 -12.16 8.76
CA GLU A 473 -31.22 -12.32 9.82
C GLU A 473 -31.29 -11.12 10.79
N ASN A 474 -30.24 -10.30 10.86
CA ASN A 474 -30.17 -9.10 11.70
C ASN A 474 -30.58 -7.83 10.95
N MET A 475 -30.91 -7.91 9.66
CA MET A 475 -31.36 -6.77 8.87
C MET A 475 -32.74 -6.30 9.34
N SER A 476 -32.98 -4.99 9.26
CA SER A 476 -34.28 -4.41 9.63
C SER A 476 -35.42 -4.84 8.72
N ASP A 477 -35.11 -5.12 7.45
CA ASP A 477 -36.05 -5.69 6.48
C ASP A 477 -35.81 -7.21 6.35
N PRO A 478 -36.74 -8.05 6.87
CA PRO A 478 -36.61 -9.50 6.80
C PRO A 478 -36.87 -10.06 5.39
N THR A 479 -37.21 -9.23 4.40
CA THR A 479 -37.47 -9.64 3.02
C THR A 479 -36.26 -9.54 2.10
N VAL A 480 -35.12 -9.06 2.62
CA VAL A 480 -33.87 -8.94 1.85
C VAL A 480 -33.39 -10.32 1.38
N SER A 481 -33.38 -10.50 0.07
CA SER A 481 -32.93 -11.73 -0.62
C SER A 481 -31.71 -11.46 -1.50
N GLY A 482 -30.95 -12.50 -1.83
CA GLY A 482 -29.73 -12.39 -2.65
C GLY A 482 -28.57 -11.76 -1.89
N HIS A 483 -27.44 -11.58 -2.56
CA HIS A 483 -26.24 -11.04 -1.93
C HIS A 483 -26.44 -9.60 -1.44
N ILE A 484 -25.80 -9.25 -0.33
CA ILE A 484 -25.92 -7.95 0.32
C ILE A 484 -24.55 -7.28 0.30
N PHE A 485 -24.32 -6.39 -0.64
CA PHE A 485 -23.07 -5.65 -0.74
C PHE A 485 -22.87 -4.75 0.48
N SER A 486 -21.66 -4.79 1.03
CA SER A 486 -21.25 -3.99 2.19
C SER A 486 -20.15 -3.01 1.82
N PHE A 487 -19.00 -3.51 1.39
CA PHE A 487 -17.87 -2.66 1.07
C PHE A 487 -17.18 -3.17 -0.18
N GLY A 488 -16.63 -2.27 -0.98
CA GLY A 488 -15.72 -2.67 -2.04
C GLY A 488 -14.63 -1.66 -2.30
N SER A 489 -13.54 -2.15 -2.89
CA SER A 489 -12.45 -1.32 -3.37
C SER A 489 -12.04 -1.74 -4.78
N ILE A 490 -11.61 -0.77 -5.59
CA ILE A 490 -11.06 -1.00 -6.93
C ILE A 490 -9.66 -0.42 -6.96
N ASP A 491 -8.65 -1.25 -7.20
CA ASP A 491 -7.26 -0.83 -7.07
C ASP A 491 -6.30 -1.67 -7.94
N ASN A 492 -5.05 -1.22 -8.09
CA ASN A 492 -4.02 -1.97 -8.80
C ASN A 492 -3.19 -2.78 -7.81
N ARG A 493 -3.09 -4.10 -8.00
CA ARG A 493 -2.29 -4.99 -7.14
C ARG A 493 -1.32 -5.86 -7.93
N PRO A 494 -0.08 -6.02 -7.46
CA PRO A 494 0.74 -7.16 -7.84
C PRO A 494 0.34 -8.41 -7.04
N GLN A 495 0.51 -9.58 -7.64
CA GLN A 495 0.51 -10.90 -7.02
C GLN A 495 1.70 -11.69 -7.57
N TYR A 496 2.41 -12.45 -6.74
CA TYR A 496 3.52 -13.28 -7.22
C TYR A 496 3.13 -14.73 -7.19
N LYS A 497 3.24 -15.41 -8.32
CA LYS A 497 2.98 -16.85 -8.40
C LYS A 497 4.20 -17.62 -7.92
N THR A 498 3.98 -18.61 -7.07
CA THR A 498 5.03 -19.44 -6.47
C THR A 498 4.65 -20.92 -6.50
N ASN A 499 5.65 -21.78 -6.37
CA ASN A 499 5.48 -23.23 -6.30
C ASN A 499 5.40 -23.75 -4.85
N MET A 500 5.60 -22.88 -3.86
CA MET A 500 5.60 -23.25 -2.45
C MET A 500 4.81 -22.23 -1.63
N ARG A 501 4.14 -22.72 -0.58
CA ARG A 501 3.50 -21.86 0.43
C ARG A 501 4.57 -20.97 1.09
N PRO A 502 4.28 -19.70 1.39
CA PRO A 502 5.19 -18.83 2.12
C PRO A 502 5.58 -19.40 3.49
N VAL A 503 4.61 -20.03 4.16
CA VAL A 503 4.81 -20.71 5.44
C VAL A 503 4.03 -22.03 5.47
N LYS A 504 4.52 -22.98 6.27
CA LYS A 504 3.81 -24.25 6.48
C LYS A 504 2.54 -24.00 7.28
N VAL A 505 1.40 -24.46 6.76
CA VAL A 505 0.13 -24.47 7.49
C VAL A 505 0.06 -25.72 8.38
N PRO A 506 -0.31 -25.59 9.66
CA PRO A 506 -0.57 -26.73 10.54
C PRO A 506 -1.57 -27.72 9.91
N PRO A 507 -1.27 -29.04 9.86
CA PRO A 507 -2.14 -30.01 9.19
C PRO A 507 -3.57 -30.09 9.73
N ASN A 508 -3.77 -29.76 11.01
CA ASN A 508 -5.07 -29.71 11.68
C ASN A 508 -5.94 -28.51 11.27
N LEU A 509 -5.37 -27.52 10.57
CA LEU A 509 -6.10 -26.34 10.10
C LEU A 509 -6.49 -26.45 8.61
N LEU A 510 -5.97 -27.44 7.89
CA LEU A 510 -6.30 -27.65 6.48
C LEU A 510 -7.65 -28.39 6.35
N PRO A 511 -8.50 -27.99 5.37
CA PRO A 511 -9.83 -28.55 5.16
C PRO A 511 -9.83 -29.99 4.58
#